data_AF-A0A0D6QK90-F1
#
_entry.id   AF-A0A0D6QK90-F1
#
_cell.length_a   1.000
_cell.length_b   1.000
_cell.length_c   1.000
_cell.angle_alpha   90.00
_cell.angle_beta   90.00
_cell.angle_gamma   90.00
#
_symmetry.space_group_name_H-M   'P 1'
#
loop_
_entity.id
_entity.type
_entity.pdbx_description
1 polymer ?
#
loop_
_entity_poly.entity_id
_entity_poly.type
_entity_poly.pdbx_seq_one_letter_code
_entity_poly.pdbx_strand_id
1 'polypeptide(L)'
;MHALAALAAASAVALTASPGPDFGTFRDQALQARAPELFGVTGPIPASSTLSLAPQVAEADPRALVTLARSLQARVVSAAPGLGANIDMMALWPSDERPTHLIACNEQGAAQPGLQRIRLSDGAVETILAGTISCDPVRRTPWGTIIAGEESGADGSLIEVLDPLAVTGATYDHAARTVSGPGAGLVAARPAVGRLSWEGIGLLPNGVMYYGDENRPSRGTAGGAYFKFVPAVPWTGGPAIRSLDRSPLAAGAVYGLRLGRRSGGTDHGQGTNTGLGSWIPVAAADVGNLRAAAAALKLTGYYRPEDIDLDGAALAAGRVRFCANNTGNEADDWSWGETLCVSDGTLGEAAAGTAVPEVQLLVPGNPELAMMDNLAWQPGRGSWIIHEDGDGPEAGRNNDLWACLEDGTDPDDQSDGCIRIATLNDLNAEWTGGFFDASGTHFYVSVQHNVTGHGVILDVTGWR
;
A
#
# COMPACT_ATOMS: atom_id res chain seq x y z
N MET A 1 88.19 3.67 33.66
CA MET A 1 87.55 2.36 33.43
C MET A 1 86.05 2.52 33.61
N HIS A 2 85.33 2.23 32.53
CA HIS A 2 83.89 1.96 32.32
C HIS A 2 82.83 2.87 32.95
N ALA A 3 82.21 3.70 32.10
CA ALA A 3 80.87 4.24 32.29
C ALA A 3 79.86 3.29 31.61
N LEU A 4 78.88 2.79 32.38
CA LEU A 4 77.74 2.03 31.88
C LEU A 4 76.71 2.98 31.25
N ALA A 5 76.28 2.68 30.02
CA ALA A 5 75.07 3.22 29.43
C ALA A 5 74.00 2.11 29.41
N ALA A 6 72.90 2.32 30.14
CA ALA A 6 71.74 1.44 30.12
C ALA A 6 70.78 1.90 29.00
N LEU A 7 70.60 1.08 27.98
CA LEU A 7 69.54 1.25 26.99
C LEU A 7 68.23 0.67 27.55
N ALA A 8 67.24 1.52 27.80
CA ALA A 8 65.88 1.10 28.06
C ALA A 8 65.17 0.86 26.70
N ALA A 9 64.88 -0.40 26.39
CA ALA A 9 64.04 -0.75 25.25
C ALA A 9 62.56 -0.61 25.67
N ALA A 10 61.89 0.42 25.18
CA ALA A 10 60.44 0.55 25.30
C ALA A 10 59.78 -0.28 24.19
N SER A 11 59.22 -1.43 24.56
CA SER A 11 58.37 -2.23 23.67
C SER A 11 57.01 -1.55 23.55
N ALA A 12 56.75 -0.87 22.43
CA ALA A 12 55.42 -0.39 22.09
C ALA A 12 54.54 -1.60 21.72
N VAL A 13 53.62 -1.96 22.63
CA VAL A 13 52.54 -2.89 22.32
C VAL A 13 51.52 -2.13 21.47
N ALA A 14 51.54 -2.37 20.16
CA ALA A 14 50.45 -1.95 19.29
C ALA A 14 49.21 -2.79 19.64
N LEU A 15 48.30 -2.21 20.43
CA LEU A 15 46.94 -2.73 20.58
C LEU A 15 46.25 -2.61 19.22
N THR A 16 46.21 -3.71 18.47
CA THR A 16 45.33 -3.82 17.31
C THR A 16 43.89 -3.80 17.84
N ALA A 17 43.21 -2.66 17.68
CA ALA A 17 41.77 -2.60 17.90
C ALA A 17 41.12 -3.59 16.93
N SER A 18 40.62 -4.71 17.45
CA SER A 18 39.73 -5.55 16.66
C SER A 18 38.50 -4.71 16.35
N PRO A 19 38.09 -4.55 15.08
CA PRO A 19 36.85 -3.86 14.78
C PRO A 19 35.74 -4.57 15.55
N GLY A 20 34.96 -3.80 16.32
CA GLY A 20 33.78 -4.32 17.00
C GLY A 20 32.77 -4.88 15.98
N PRO A 21 31.75 -5.62 16.45
CA PRO A 21 30.67 -6.06 15.56
C PRO A 21 30.06 -4.86 14.83
N ASP A 22 29.66 -5.07 13.57
CA ASP A 22 29.01 -4.06 12.74
C ASP A 22 27.75 -3.51 13.45
N PHE A 23 27.59 -2.18 13.46
CA PHE A 23 26.50 -1.53 14.20
C PHE A 23 25.13 -1.85 13.60
N GLY A 24 25.02 -1.93 12.28
CA GLY A 24 23.78 -2.34 11.61
C GLY A 24 23.36 -3.74 12.05
N THR A 25 24.31 -4.67 12.05
CA THR A 25 24.10 -6.03 12.56
C THR A 25 23.65 -6.05 14.03
N PHE A 26 24.23 -5.19 14.88
CA PHE A 26 23.78 -5.04 16.27
C PHE A 26 22.33 -4.53 16.36
N ARG A 27 21.98 -3.49 15.60
CA ARG A 27 20.61 -2.95 15.55
C ARG A 27 19.63 -4.03 15.11
N ASP A 28 19.95 -4.75 14.03
CA ASP A 28 19.09 -5.80 13.50
C ASP A 28 18.90 -6.90 14.56
N GLN A 29 19.98 -7.39 15.19
CA GLN A 29 19.87 -8.36 16.29
C GLN A 29 19.02 -7.85 17.46
N ALA A 30 19.09 -6.56 17.79
CA ALA A 30 18.26 -5.95 18.83
C ALA A 30 16.78 -5.93 18.44
N LEU A 31 16.45 -5.61 17.18
CA LEU A 31 15.09 -5.70 16.65
C LEU A 31 14.55 -7.13 16.72
N GLN A 32 15.35 -8.12 16.30
CA GLN A 32 14.97 -9.53 16.37
C GLN A 32 14.73 -9.99 17.81
N ALA A 33 15.61 -9.61 18.75
CA ALA A 33 15.49 -9.97 20.16
C ALA A 33 14.27 -9.33 20.84
N ARG A 34 13.85 -8.15 20.39
CA ARG A 34 12.69 -7.42 20.90
C ARG A 34 11.44 -7.58 20.05
N ALA A 35 11.45 -8.50 19.09
CA ALA A 35 10.33 -8.68 18.16
C ALA A 35 8.95 -8.88 18.82
N PRO A 36 8.83 -9.59 19.97
CA PRO A 36 7.54 -9.72 20.64
C PRO A 36 6.98 -8.40 21.15
N GLU A 37 7.85 -7.52 21.65
CA GLU A 37 7.47 -6.21 22.20
C GLU A 37 7.14 -5.24 21.06
N LEU A 38 8.01 -5.17 20.06
CA LEU A 38 7.98 -4.15 19.01
C LEU A 38 6.96 -4.48 17.90
N PHE A 39 6.90 -5.74 17.46
CA PHE A 39 6.14 -6.13 16.27
C PHE A 39 5.01 -7.14 16.57
N GLY A 40 4.87 -7.58 17.83
CA GLY A 40 3.85 -8.56 18.21
C GLY A 40 4.10 -9.96 17.64
N VAL A 41 5.34 -10.30 17.26
CA VAL A 41 5.71 -11.63 16.78
C VAL A 41 6.82 -12.25 17.62
N THR A 42 6.88 -13.57 17.74
CA THR A 42 7.89 -14.24 18.59
C THR A 42 9.32 -14.02 18.09
N GLY A 43 9.48 -13.75 16.80
CA GLY A 43 10.75 -13.52 16.12
C GLY A 43 10.52 -13.49 14.60
N PRO A 44 11.46 -12.91 13.85
CA PRO A 44 11.34 -12.79 12.40
C PRO A 44 11.57 -14.11 11.67
N ILE A 45 11.37 -14.08 10.36
CA ILE A 45 11.90 -15.08 9.42
C ILE A 45 13.32 -14.66 9.01
N PRO A 46 14.32 -15.56 9.09
CA PRO A 46 15.73 -15.17 8.88
C PRO A 46 16.10 -14.88 7.43
N ALA A 47 15.40 -15.47 6.46
CA ALA A 47 15.65 -15.30 5.02
C ALA A 47 14.35 -15.49 4.24
N SER A 48 14.22 -14.85 3.09
CA SER A 48 13.16 -15.14 2.13
C SER A 48 13.21 -16.60 1.71
N SER A 49 12.06 -17.18 1.39
CA SER A 49 12.01 -18.50 0.78
C SER A 49 12.59 -18.45 -0.63
N THR A 50 13.13 -19.57 -1.09
CA THR A 50 13.49 -19.78 -2.51
C THR A 50 12.67 -20.91 -3.13
N LEU A 51 11.63 -21.37 -2.42
CA LEU A 51 10.75 -22.42 -2.89
C LEU A 51 9.84 -21.88 -4.00
N SER A 52 9.52 -22.75 -4.95
CA SER A 52 8.36 -22.59 -5.83
C SER A 52 7.59 -23.91 -5.82
N LEU A 53 6.41 -23.88 -5.18
CA LEU A 53 5.59 -25.07 -4.99
C LEU A 53 5.01 -25.59 -6.30
N ALA A 54 4.81 -26.90 -6.38
CA ALA A 54 4.01 -27.47 -7.44
C ALA A 54 2.52 -27.13 -7.23
N PRO A 55 1.73 -26.90 -8.31
CA PRO A 55 0.32 -26.55 -8.20
C PRO A 55 -0.48 -27.52 -7.31
N GLN A 56 -0.23 -28.82 -7.41
CA GLN A 56 -0.96 -29.84 -6.66
C GLN A 56 -0.73 -29.76 -5.14
N VAL A 57 0.41 -29.22 -4.71
CA VAL A 57 0.72 -29.01 -3.29
C VAL A 57 -0.05 -27.80 -2.77
N ALA A 58 -0.04 -26.69 -3.51
CA ALA A 58 -0.77 -25.48 -3.16
C ALA A 58 -2.30 -25.72 -3.16
N GLU A 59 -2.82 -26.47 -4.13
CA GLU A 59 -4.24 -26.87 -4.18
C GLU A 59 -4.66 -27.73 -2.98
N ALA A 60 -3.79 -28.66 -2.56
CA ALA A 60 -4.08 -29.55 -1.44
C ALA A 60 -4.06 -28.81 -0.09
N ASP A 61 -3.18 -27.81 0.05
CA ASP A 61 -3.10 -26.94 1.22
C ASP A 61 -2.63 -25.53 0.83
N PRO A 62 -3.54 -24.57 0.59
CA PRO A 62 -3.17 -23.22 0.19
C PRO A 62 -2.32 -22.48 1.22
N ARG A 63 -2.30 -22.93 2.48
CA ARG A 63 -1.41 -22.35 3.52
C ARG A 63 0.05 -22.67 3.25
N ALA A 64 0.35 -23.69 2.44
CA ALA A 64 1.72 -24.02 2.05
C ALA A 64 2.37 -22.93 1.19
N LEU A 65 1.56 -22.08 0.53
CA LEU A 65 2.04 -20.93 -0.24
C LEU A 65 2.81 -19.91 0.60
N VAL A 66 2.74 -19.99 1.94
CA VAL A 66 3.35 -19.01 2.82
C VAL A 66 4.16 -19.67 3.93
N THR A 67 5.28 -19.06 4.28
CA THR A 67 6.00 -19.31 5.53
C THR A 67 5.83 -18.09 6.42
N LEU A 68 5.38 -18.28 7.66
CA LEU A 68 5.10 -17.19 8.61
C LEU A 68 6.05 -17.22 9.81
N ALA A 69 6.26 -16.06 10.42
CA ALA A 69 6.89 -15.93 11.74
C ALA A 69 6.20 -16.86 12.75
N ARG A 70 6.95 -17.48 13.65
CA ARG A 70 6.49 -18.65 14.45
C ARG A 70 5.19 -18.44 15.23
N SER A 71 4.88 -17.23 15.68
CA SER A 71 3.62 -16.96 16.39
C SER A 71 2.42 -16.80 15.47
N LEU A 72 2.64 -16.46 14.21
CA LEU A 72 1.59 -16.20 13.25
C LEU A 72 1.05 -17.51 12.64
N GLN A 73 -0.21 -17.50 12.25
CA GLN A 73 -0.90 -18.64 11.65
C GLN A 73 -1.85 -18.15 10.56
N ALA A 74 -1.86 -18.84 9.42
CA ALA A 74 -2.80 -18.57 8.34
C ALA A 74 -4.02 -19.49 8.40
N ARG A 75 -5.21 -18.90 8.28
CA ARG A 75 -6.45 -19.58 7.91
C ARG A 75 -6.80 -19.20 6.48
N VAL A 76 -7.16 -20.18 5.65
CA VAL A 76 -7.67 -19.91 4.30
C VAL A 76 -9.07 -19.34 4.44
N VAL A 77 -9.28 -18.12 3.93
CA VAL A 77 -10.60 -17.51 3.80
C VAL A 77 -11.27 -18.02 2.53
N SER A 78 -10.55 -17.98 1.41
CA SER A 78 -10.99 -18.61 0.17
C SER A 78 -9.78 -19.00 -0.68
N ALA A 79 -9.92 -20.13 -1.36
CA ALA A 79 -9.09 -20.60 -2.46
C ALA A 79 -10.01 -21.29 -3.48
N ALA A 80 -11.23 -20.73 -3.64
CA ALA A 80 -12.23 -21.33 -4.50
C ALA A 80 -11.80 -21.18 -5.97
N PRO A 81 -12.05 -22.19 -6.84
CA PRO A 81 -11.70 -22.09 -8.26
C PRO A 81 -12.35 -20.93 -9.03
N GLY A 82 -13.41 -20.33 -8.47
CA GLY A 82 -14.08 -19.16 -9.03
C GLY A 82 -13.56 -17.81 -8.51
N LEU A 83 -12.58 -17.81 -7.61
CA LEU A 83 -11.87 -16.61 -7.19
C LEU A 83 -10.93 -16.17 -8.32
N GLY A 84 -10.93 -14.87 -8.64
CA GLY A 84 -10.09 -14.29 -9.68
C GLY A 84 -8.63 -14.68 -9.49
N ALA A 85 -7.90 -14.97 -10.57
CA ALA A 85 -6.50 -15.40 -10.46
C ALA A 85 -5.57 -14.25 -10.06
N ASN A 86 -5.97 -13.02 -10.38
CA ASN A 86 -5.25 -11.81 -10.04
C ASN A 86 -6.06 -11.06 -8.97
N ILE A 87 -6.39 -11.75 -7.87
CA ILE A 87 -7.21 -11.18 -6.81
C ILE A 87 -6.39 -10.16 -6.02
N ASP A 88 -6.78 -8.91 -6.12
CA ASP A 88 -6.04 -7.79 -5.57
C ASP A 88 -6.74 -7.18 -4.35
N MET A 89 -6.58 -5.87 -4.16
CA MET A 89 -7.01 -5.13 -3.00
C MET A 89 -8.44 -5.45 -2.63
N MET A 90 -8.67 -5.49 -1.32
CA MET A 90 -9.94 -5.92 -0.78
C MET A 90 -10.30 -5.16 0.50
N ALA A 91 -11.59 -5.14 0.81
CA ALA A 91 -12.11 -4.49 1.99
C ALA A 91 -13.15 -5.34 2.70
N LEU A 92 -13.17 -5.27 4.03
CA LEU A 92 -14.23 -5.88 4.84
C LEU A 92 -15.57 -5.18 4.64
N TRP A 93 -16.64 -5.98 4.69
CA TRP A 93 -18.01 -5.51 4.56
C TRP A 93 -18.95 -6.17 5.58
N PRO A 94 -19.87 -5.41 6.24
CA PRO A 94 -20.11 -3.97 6.10
C PRO A 94 -19.23 -3.08 6.99
N SER A 95 -18.46 -3.67 7.90
CA SER A 95 -17.56 -2.94 8.79
C SER A 95 -16.37 -3.79 9.21
N ASP A 96 -15.36 -3.14 9.79
CA ASP A 96 -14.11 -3.79 10.17
C ASP A 96 -14.23 -4.50 11.53
N GLU A 97 -15.30 -4.23 12.30
CA GLU A 97 -15.57 -4.86 13.60
C GLU A 97 -16.43 -6.13 13.50
N ARG A 98 -17.38 -6.14 12.57
CA ARG A 98 -18.33 -7.26 12.38
C ARG A 98 -18.54 -7.57 10.90
N PRO A 99 -17.47 -7.88 10.17
CA PRO A 99 -17.57 -8.22 8.77
C PRO A 99 -18.29 -9.55 8.58
N THR A 100 -18.92 -9.68 7.42
CA THR A 100 -19.51 -10.94 6.93
C THR A 100 -18.91 -11.34 5.58
N HIS A 101 -18.37 -10.36 4.85
CA HIS A 101 -17.81 -10.54 3.52
C HIS A 101 -16.52 -9.74 3.37
N LEU A 102 -15.69 -10.16 2.43
CA LEU A 102 -14.72 -9.32 1.74
C LEU A 102 -15.31 -8.91 0.39
N ILE A 103 -14.99 -7.71 -0.05
CA ILE A 103 -15.17 -7.26 -1.43
C ILE A 103 -13.77 -7.05 -1.99
N ALA A 104 -13.44 -7.74 -3.08
CA ALA A 104 -12.08 -7.78 -3.63
C ALA A 104 -12.08 -7.45 -5.12
N CYS A 105 -11.05 -6.75 -5.54
CA CYS A 105 -10.72 -6.49 -6.93
C CYS A 105 -10.09 -7.71 -7.60
N ASN A 106 -10.19 -7.80 -8.92
CA ASN A 106 -9.46 -8.75 -9.75
C ASN A 106 -8.94 -8.08 -11.03
N GLU A 107 -7.64 -8.22 -11.29
CA GLU A 107 -6.95 -7.42 -12.30
C GLU A 107 -6.90 -8.03 -13.70
N GLN A 108 -7.41 -9.26 -13.88
CA GLN A 108 -7.28 -9.99 -15.15
C GLN A 108 -7.93 -9.28 -16.37
N GLY A 109 -8.74 -8.25 -16.14
CA GLY A 109 -9.30 -7.37 -17.15
C GLY A 109 -10.76 -7.65 -17.51
N ALA A 110 -11.28 -6.89 -18.48
CA ALA A 110 -12.72 -6.69 -18.68
C ALA A 110 -13.54 -7.95 -19.00
N ALA A 111 -12.91 -9.02 -19.49
CA ALA A 111 -13.57 -10.29 -19.79
C ALA A 111 -13.73 -11.21 -18.56
N GLN A 112 -13.07 -10.89 -17.46
CA GLN A 112 -13.07 -11.66 -16.21
C GLN A 112 -13.91 -10.94 -15.14
N PRO A 113 -14.17 -11.58 -13.97
CA PRO A 113 -14.68 -10.87 -12.81
C PRO A 113 -13.82 -9.64 -12.51
N GLY A 114 -14.45 -8.48 -12.28
CA GLY A 114 -13.75 -7.26 -11.88
C GLY A 114 -13.81 -7.05 -10.37
N LEU A 115 -15.00 -7.12 -9.80
CA LEU A 115 -15.22 -7.16 -8.35
C LEU A 115 -15.93 -8.43 -7.94
N GLN A 116 -15.45 -9.04 -6.87
CA GLN A 116 -16.04 -10.24 -6.27
C GLN A 116 -16.37 -10.00 -4.81
N ARG A 117 -17.47 -10.59 -4.34
CA ARG A 117 -17.75 -10.71 -2.91
C ARG A 117 -17.40 -12.11 -2.43
N ILE A 118 -16.74 -12.20 -1.29
CA ILE A 118 -16.30 -13.45 -0.66
C ILE A 118 -16.90 -13.54 0.73
N ARG A 119 -17.68 -14.57 1.02
CA ARG A 119 -18.30 -14.74 2.35
C ARG A 119 -17.30 -15.31 3.34
N LEU A 120 -17.11 -14.65 4.47
CA LEU A 120 -16.09 -15.04 5.47
C LEU A 120 -16.37 -16.38 6.15
N SER A 121 -17.63 -16.82 6.20
CA SER A 121 -18.04 -18.03 6.92
C SER A 121 -17.68 -19.32 6.19
N ASP A 122 -17.63 -19.30 4.86
CA ASP A 122 -17.46 -20.50 4.02
C ASP A 122 -16.56 -20.30 2.79
N GLY A 123 -16.07 -19.07 2.55
CA GLY A 123 -15.23 -18.73 1.42
C GLY A 123 -15.95 -18.66 0.08
N ALA A 124 -17.29 -18.68 0.05
CA ALA A 124 -18.07 -18.65 -1.18
C ALA A 124 -17.85 -17.33 -1.94
N VAL A 125 -17.62 -17.43 -3.25
CA VAL A 125 -17.28 -16.30 -4.14
C VAL A 125 -18.40 -16.04 -5.13
N GLU A 126 -18.76 -14.78 -5.30
CA GLU A 126 -19.71 -14.33 -6.33
C GLU A 126 -19.22 -13.04 -7.00
N THR A 127 -19.28 -13.00 -8.33
CA THR A 127 -18.95 -11.80 -9.10
C THR A 127 -20.06 -10.76 -8.98
N ILE A 128 -19.72 -9.58 -8.48
CA ILE A 128 -20.66 -8.46 -8.37
C ILE A 128 -20.56 -7.53 -9.58
N LEU A 129 -19.35 -7.30 -10.11
CA LEU A 129 -19.11 -6.42 -11.26
C LEU A 129 -18.08 -7.07 -12.20
N ALA A 130 -18.29 -6.96 -13.50
CA ALA A 130 -17.31 -7.26 -14.55
C ALA A 130 -17.13 -6.06 -15.48
N GLY A 131 -16.14 -6.10 -16.38
CA GLY A 131 -15.91 -5.07 -17.39
C GLY A 131 -14.92 -3.97 -16.98
N THR A 132 -14.36 -4.04 -15.77
CA THR A 132 -13.24 -3.20 -15.33
C THR A 132 -11.93 -3.66 -15.99
N ILE A 133 -10.98 -2.75 -16.18
CA ILE A 133 -9.62 -3.06 -16.64
C ILE A 133 -8.69 -2.95 -15.44
N SER A 134 -7.93 -4.01 -15.12
CA SER A 134 -7.02 -4.07 -13.98
C SER A 134 -7.64 -3.46 -12.72
N CYS A 135 -8.66 -4.10 -12.15
CA CYS A 135 -9.32 -3.55 -10.97
C CYS A 135 -8.31 -3.45 -9.84
N ASP A 136 -7.94 -2.24 -9.48
CA ASP A 136 -7.18 -1.88 -8.29
C ASP A 136 -7.36 -0.37 -8.04
N PRO A 137 -7.62 0.12 -6.80
CA PRO A 137 -7.78 -0.60 -5.53
C PRO A 137 -9.22 -0.95 -5.22
N VAL A 138 -9.48 -1.47 -4.00
CA VAL A 138 -10.77 -1.41 -3.32
C VAL A 138 -10.67 -0.78 -1.93
N ARG A 139 -11.64 0.10 -1.60
CA ARG A 139 -11.78 0.66 -0.25
C ARG A 139 -13.25 0.78 0.18
N ARG A 140 -13.52 0.56 1.47
CA ARG A 140 -14.83 0.86 2.08
C ARG A 140 -14.90 2.34 2.46
N THR A 141 -16.02 2.99 2.15
CA THR A 141 -16.23 4.39 2.49
C THR A 141 -16.88 4.59 3.87
N PRO A 142 -16.61 5.71 4.56
CA PRO A 142 -17.28 6.08 5.80
C PRO A 142 -18.81 6.26 5.70
N TRP A 143 -19.34 6.43 4.48
CA TRP A 143 -20.77 6.60 4.22
C TRP A 143 -21.44 5.33 3.68
N GLY A 144 -20.77 4.18 3.77
CA GLY A 144 -21.38 2.86 3.57
C GLY A 144 -21.48 2.45 2.10
N THR A 145 -20.41 2.62 1.34
CA THR A 145 -20.25 2.10 -0.03
C THR A 145 -18.87 1.45 -0.18
N ILE A 146 -18.64 0.79 -1.32
CA ILE A 146 -17.31 0.35 -1.77
C ILE A 146 -16.91 1.26 -2.93
N ILE A 147 -15.65 1.67 -2.96
CA ILE A 147 -15.02 2.24 -4.16
C ILE A 147 -14.00 1.25 -4.70
N ALA A 148 -13.85 1.24 -6.03
CA ALA A 148 -12.85 0.46 -6.74
C ALA A 148 -12.22 1.27 -7.88
N GLY A 149 -10.92 1.14 -8.12
CA GLY A 149 -10.21 1.78 -9.22
C GLY A 149 -10.02 0.89 -10.44
N GLU A 150 -9.34 1.44 -11.44
CA GLU A 150 -8.83 0.73 -12.61
C GLU A 150 -7.39 1.19 -12.86
N GLU A 151 -6.44 0.26 -12.81
CA GLU A 151 -5.03 0.45 -13.14
C GLU A 151 -4.89 0.43 -14.68
N SER A 152 -5.47 1.45 -15.33
CA SER A 152 -5.62 1.52 -16.78
C SER A 152 -4.98 2.77 -17.39
N GLY A 153 -3.79 3.10 -16.90
CA GLY A 153 -3.04 4.28 -17.33
C GLY A 153 -3.89 5.56 -17.22
N ALA A 154 -3.74 6.48 -18.17
CA ALA A 154 -4.44 7.76 -18.10
C ALA A 154 -5.99 7.69 -18.22
N ASP A 155 -6.60 6.52 -18.42
CA ASP A 155 -8.05 6.36 -18.57
C ASP A 155 -8.74 5.55 -17.46
N GLY A 156 -7.99 5.14 -16.43
CA GLY A 156 -8.54 4.40 -15.28
C GLY A 156 -9.64 5.18 -14.54
N SER A 157 -10.77 4.53 -14.29
CA SER A 157 -11.92 5.12 -13.61
C SER A 157 -12.02 4.66 -12.16
N LEU A 158 -12.41 5.58 -11.26
CA LEU A 158 -12.94 5.18 -9.95
C LEU A 158 -14.43 4.87 -10.06
N ILE A 159 -14.86 3.73 -9.54
CA ILE A 159 -16.22 3.21 -9.53
C ILE A 159 -16.68 3.12 -8.07
N GLU A 160 -17.92 3.51 -7.78
CA GLU A 160 -18.53 3.37 -6.45
C GLU A 160 -19.75 2.45 -6.51
N VAL A 161 -19.78 1.46 -5.61
CA VAL A 161 -20.84 0.46 -5.44
C VAL A 161 -21.56 0.70 -4.12
N LEU A 162 -22.85 1.03 -4.22
CA LEU A 162 -23.79 1.06 -3.10
C LEU A 162 -24.31 -0.36 -2.85
N ASP A 163 -24.33 -0.79 -1.59
CA ASP A 163 -24.85 -2.12 -1.20
C ASP A 163 -24.32 -3.28 -2.07
N PRO A 164 -23.01 -3.60 -2.00
CA PRO A 164 -22.36 -4.61 -2.83
C PRO A 164 -22.97 -6.02 -2.69
N LEU A 165 -23.76 -6.29 -1.65
CA LEU A 165 -24.47 -7.56 -1.50
C LEU A 165 -25.75 -7.64 -2.34
N ALA A 166 -26.29 -6.50 -2.78
CA ALA A 166 -27.47 -6.43 -3.67
C ALA A 166 -27.10 -6.39 -5.16
N VAL A 167 -25.81 -6.28 -5.51
CA VAL A 167 -25.31 -6.28 -6.90
C VAL A 167 -24.79 -7.67 -7.25
N THR A 168 -25.22 -8.27 -8.37
CA THR A 168 -24.70 -9.57 -8.82
C THR A 168 -24.68 -9.58 -10.35
N GLY A 169 -23.50 -9.77 -10.93
CA GLY A 169 -23.32 -9.83 -12.40
C GLY A 169 -23.64 -8.52 -13.14
N ALA A 170 -23.42 -7.36 -12.51
CA ALA A 170 -23.44 -6.09 -13.23
C ALA A 170 -22.24 -5.99 -14.19
N THR A 171 -22.35 -5.18 -15.23
CA THR A 171 -21.27 -4.95 -16.19
C THR A 171 -21.01 -3.46 -16.33
N TYR A 172 -19.78 -3.06 -16.03
CA TYR A 172 -19.25 -1.73 -16.32
C TYR A 172 -18.73 -1.69 -17.75
N ASP A 173 -19.13 -0.67 -18.51
CA ASP A 173 -18.55 -0.35 -19.81
C ASP A 173 -17.48 0.73 -19.58
N HIS A 174 -16.21 0.34 -19.63
CA HIS A 174 -15.06 1.24 -19.46
C HIS A 174 -15.07 2.41 -20.47
N ALA A 175 -15.43 2.14 -21.73
CA ALA A 175 -15.43 3.16 -22.77
C ALA A 175 -16.58 4.17 -22.60
N ALA A 176 -17.78 3.68 -22.27
CA ALA A 176 -18.95 4.54 -22.07
C ALA A 176 -19.03 5.14 -20.66
N ARG A 177 -18.34 4.54 -19.68
CA ARG A 177 -18.40 4.84 -18.24
C ARG A 177 -19.81 4.71 -17.68
N THR A 178 -20.50 3.67 -18.13
CA THR A 178 -21.88 3.36 -17.74
C THR A 178 -21.97 1.94 -17.22
N VAL A 179 -23.01 1.64 -16.45
CA VAL A 179 -23.24 0.30 -15.88
C VAL A 179 -24.55 -0.25 -16.42
N SER A 180 -24.55 -1.55 -16.71
CA SER A 180 -25.72 -2.30 -17.14
C SER A 180 -25.89 -3.59 -16.32
N GLY A 181 -27.05 -4.23 -16.47
CA GLY A 181 -27.36 -5.48 -15.77
C GLY A 181 -28.00 -5.30 -14.39
N PRO A 182 -28.12 -6.39 -13.62
CA PRO A 182 -28.75 -6.36 -12.30
C PRO A 182 -28.00 -5.45 -11.32
N GLY A 183 -28.72 -4.58 -10.61
CA GLY A 183 -28.11 -3.67 -9.65
C GLY A 183 -27.37 -2.48 -10.26
N ALA A 184 -27.48 -2.22 -11.58
CA ALA A 184 -26.79 -1.10 -12.23
C ALA A 184 -27.06 0.27 -11.59
N GLY A 185 -28.27 0.51 -11.04
CA GLY A 185 -28.59 1.74 -10.31
C GLY A 185 -27.86 1.90 -8.96
N LEU A 186 -27.12 0.89 -8.53
CA LEU A 186 -26.29 0.86 -7.33
C LEU A 186 -24.80 1.01 -7.64
N VAL A 187 -24.41 1.24 -8.90
CA VAL A 187 -23.01 1.38 -9.29
C VAL A 187 -22.85 2.63 -10.16
N ALA A 188 -21.85 3.46 -9.89
CA ALA A 188 -21.55 4.64 -10.70
C ALA A 188 -20.05 4.94 -10.77
N ALA A 189 -19.57 5.39 -11.94
CA ALA A 189 -18.26 6.00 -12.06
C ALA A 189 -18.20 7.36 -11.35
N ARG A 190 -17.01 7.74 -10.85
CA ARG A 190 -16.74 9.00 -10.12
C ARG A 190 -15.77 9.90 -10.88
N PRO A 191 -16.19 10.50 -12.00
CA PRO A 191 -15.27 11.30 -12.83
C PRO A 191 -14.69 12.53 -12.12
N ALA A 192 -15.32 13.01 -11.04
CA ALA A 192 -14.86 14.16 -10.27
C ALA A 192 -13.50 13.92 -9.58
N VAL A 193 -13.14 12.65 -9.31
CA VAL A 193 -11.84 12.30 -8.72
C VAL A 193 -10.73 12.19 -9.77
N GLY A 194 -11.09 12.23 -11.06
CA GLY A 194 -10.15 12.16 -12.17
C GLY A 194 -9.80 10.75 -12.64
N ARG A 195 -8.81 10.68 -13.52
CA ARG A 195 -8.35 9.44 -14.18
C ARG A 195 -6.84 9.33 -14.23
N LEU A 196 -6.34 8.15 -13.92
CA LEU A 196 -4.94 7.72 -13.83
C LEU A 196 -4.89 6.19 -13.64
N SER A 197 -3.70 5.59 -13.58
CA SER A 197 -3.57 4.21 -13.09
C SER A 197 -3.76 4.27 -11.59
N TRP A 198 -4.91 3.79 -11.12
CA TRP A 198 -5.19 3.69 -9.70
C TRP A 198 -4.41 2.52 -9.10
N GLU A 199 -3.85 2.74 -7.91
CA GLU A 199 -3.22 1.73 -7.06
C GLU A 199 -3.69 2.04 -5.63
N GLY A 200 -3.03 2.90 -4.85
CA GLY A 200 -3.51 3.17 -3.49
C GLY A 200 -4.60 4.22 -3.30
N ILE A 201 -5.45 4.04 -2.26
CA ILE A 201 -6.37 5.07 -1.75
C ILE A 201 -6.29 5.26 -0.23
N GLY A 202 -5.83 6.45 0.19
CA GLY A 202 -6.03 6.99 1.53
C GLY A 202 -7.32 7.80 1.64
N LEU A 203 -8.38 7.22 2.21
CA LEU A 203 -9.70 7.87 2.31
C LEU A 203 -10.05 8.35 3.73
N LEU A 204 -10.12 9.66 3.93
CA LEU A 204 -10.46 10.26 5.22
C LEU A 204 -11.97 10.14 5.54
N PRO A 205 -12.35 10.17 6.84
CA PRO A 205 -13.76 10.10 7.27
C PRO A 205 -14.71 11.11 6.63
N ASN A 206 -14.18 12.28 6.22
CA ASN A 206 -14.95 13.36 5.59
C ASN A 206 -15.01 13.27 4.05
N GLY A 207 -14.35 12.28 3.44
CA GLY A 207 -14.31 12.07 1.99
C GLY A 207 -13.16 12.77 1.27
N VAL A 208 -12.28 13.48 1.97
CA VAL A 208 -10.98 13.87 1.38
C VAL A 208 -10.19 12.60 1.08
N MET A 209 -9.63 12.51 -0.12
CA MET A 209 -9.02 11.28 -0.63
C MET A 209 -7.64 11.58 -1.19
N TYR A 210 -6.65 10.74 -0.87
CA TYR A 210 -5.29 10.78 -1.38
C TYR A 210 -5.02 9.51 -2.20
N TYR A 211 -4.33 9.65 -3.32
CA TYR A 211 -4.11 8.57 -4.29
C TYR A 211 -2.92 8.90 -5.20
N GLY A 212 -2.27 7.88 -5.77
CA GLY A 212 -1.16 8.00 -6.71
C GLY A 212 -1.58 7.75 -8.16
N ASP A 213 -0.70 8.06 -9.11
CA ASP A 213 -0.76 7.56 -10.49
C ASP A 213 0.34 6.52 -10.65
N GLU A 214 0.01 5.24 -10.79
CA GLU A 214 1.02 4.20 -10.99
C GLU A 214 1.61 4.34 -12.40
N ASN A 215 2.78 4.99 -12.45
CA ASN A 215 3.43 5.34 -13.70
C ASN A 215 4.93 5.49 -13.51
N ARG A 216 5.71 4.76 -14.31
CA ARG A 216 7.17 4.83 -14.28
C ARG A 216 7.71 6.12 -14.93
N PRO A 217 8.86 6.66 -14.47
CA PRO A 217 9.54 7.72 -15.18
C PRO A 217 9.97 7.26 -16.58
N SER A 218 9.97 8.17 -17.56
CA SER A 218 10.38 7.83 -18.92
C SER A 218 10.94 9.02 -19.69
N ARG A 219 12.16 8.85 -20.24
CA ARG A 219 12.80 9.80 -21.18
C ARG A 219 12.82 11.26 -20.68
N GLY A 220 13.10 11.46 -19.39
CA GLY A 220 13.12 12.78 -18.75
C GLY A 220 11.76 13.29 -18.28
N THR A 221 10.69 12.52 -18.50
CA THR A 221 9.39 12.70 -17.83
C THR A 221 9.48 12.04 -16.46
N ALA A 222 9.04 12.76 -15.42
CA ALA A 222 8.89 12.19 -14.09
C ALA A 222 7.86 11.04 -14.11
N GLY A 223 7.94 10.13 -13.14
CA GLY A 223 6.91 9.11 -12.97
C GLY A 223 5.64 9.68 -12.35
N GLY A 224 4.89 8.83 -11.67
CA GLY A 224 3.62 9.13 -11.05
C GLY A 224 3.69 10.19 -9.96
N ALA A 225 2.64 11.01 -9.83
CA ALA A 225 2.51 11.99 -8.77
C ALA A 225 1.40 11.60 -7.79
N TYR A 226 1.47 12.10 -6.55
CA TYR A 226 0.35 11.99 -5.62
C TYR A 226 -0.67 13.12 -5.83
N PHE A 227 -1.93 12.76 -5.68
CA PHE A 227 -3.08 13.63 -5.80
C PHE A 227 -3.89 13.65 -4.52
N LYS A 228 -4.71 14.70 -4.41
CA LYS A 228 -5.68 14.92 -3.35
C LYS A 228 -7.00 15.36 -3.97
N PHE A 229 -8.07 14.67 -3.64
CA PHE A 229 -9.43 15.08 -3.94
C PHE A 229 -10.08 15.67 -2.68
N VAL A 230 -10.73 16.82 -2.84
CA VAL A 230 -11.51 17.48 -1.79
C VAL A 230 -12.98 17.53 -2.23
N PRO A 231 -13.90 16.85 -1.51
CA PRO A 231 -15.33 16.92 -1.80
C PRO A 231 -15.88 18.34 -1.75
N ALA A 232 -16.79 18.66 -2.67
CA ALA A 232 -17.58 19.89 -2.60
C ALA A 232 -18.50 19.91 -1.36
N VAL A 233 -18.96 18.73 -0.95
CA VAL A 233 -19.75 18.52 0.27
C VAL A 233 -19.12 17.37 1.05
N PRO A 234 -18.29 17.66 2.07
CA PRO A 234 -17.69 16.64 2.91
C PRO A 234 -18.74 15.82 3.68
N TRP A 235 -18.43 14.55 3.93
CA TRP A 235 -19.23 13.73 4.83
C TRP A 235 -19.08 14.23 6.26
N THR A 236 -20.21 14.38 6.96
CA THR A 236 -20.26 14.89 8.34
C THR A 236 -20.62 13.82 9.35
N GLY A 237 -20.56 12.55 8.95
CA GLY A 237 -21.05 11.41 9.71
C GLY A 237 -22.56 11.19 9.55
N GLY A 238 -23.07 10.13 10.19
CA GLY A 238 -24.48 9.76 10.15
C GLY A 238 -24.74 8.38 9.53
N PRO A 239 -26.00 8.06 9.19
CA PRO A 239 -26.33 6.79 8.57
C PRO A 239 -25.75 6.69 7.16
N ALA A 240 -25.49 5.46 6.70
CA ALA A 240 -25.06 5.20 5.33
C ALA A 240 -25.99 5.86 4.29
N ILE A 241 -25.41 6.31 3.17
CA ILE A 241 -26.18 6.90 2.09
C ILE A 241 -27.11 5.86 1.46
N ARG A 242 -28.21 6.33 0.87
CA ARG A 242 -29.20 5.49 0.17
C ARG A 242 -29.28 5.76 -1.34
N SER A 243 -28.47 6.70 -1.82
CA SER A 243 -28.34 7.04 -3.23
C SER A 243 -26.92 7.53 -3.48
N LEU A 244 -26.33 7.09 -4.59
CA LEU A 244 -24.99 7.48 -5.02
C LEU A 244 -24.87 8.98 -5.30
N ASP A 245 -25.96 9.70 -5.56
CA ASP A 245 -25.96 11.18 -5.72
C ASP A 245 -25.60 11.92 -4.42
N ARG A 246 -25.65 11.22 -3.27
CA ARG A 246 -25.30 11.78 -1.95
C ARG A 246 -23.86 11.50 -1.55
N SER A 247 -23.09 10.80 -2.38
CA SER A 247 -21.68 10.51 -2.12
C SER A 247 -20.85 11.81 -2.17
N PRO A 248 -19.94 12.03 -1.20
CA PRO A 248 -18.93 13.09 -1.28
C PRO A 248 -18.06 13.02 -2.54
N LEU A 249 -17.93 11.84 -3.16
CA LEU A 249 -17.12 11.64 -4.38
C LEU A 249 -17.85 12.03 -5.66
N ALA A 250 -19.13 12.43 -5.58
CA ALA A 250 -19.90 12.84 -6.74
C ALA A 250 -19.44 14.19 -7.32
N ALA A 251 -18.87 15.08 -6.50
CA ALA A 251 -18.37 16.39 -6.91
C ALA A 251 -17.30 16.92 -5.96
N GLY A 252 -16.28 17.59 -6.50
CA GLY A 252 -15.19 18.18 -5.72
C GLY A 252 -14.11 18.78 -6.60
N ALA A 253 -12.92 18.95 -6.05
CA ALA A 253 -11.75 19.47 -6.75
C ALA A 253 -10.54 18.56 -6.51
N VAL A 254 -9.72 18.41 -7.55
CA VAL A 254 -8.46 17.64 -7.52
C VAL A 254 -7.28 18.59 -7.42
N TYR A 255 -6.30 18.20 -6.63
CA TYR A 255 -5.03 18.88 -6.45
C TYR A 255 -3.89 17.87 -6.62
N GLY A 256 -2.76 18.33 -7.15
CA GLY A 256 -1.55 17.54 -7.28
C GLY A 256 -0.46 17.99 -6.31
N LEU A 257 0.32 17.07 -5.78
CA LEU A 257 1.42 17.39 -4.86
C LEU A 257 2.60 17.99 -5.63
N ARG A 258 3.09 19.15 -5.17
CA ARG A 258 4.37 19.71 -5.62
C ARG A 258 5.21 20.17 -4.45
N LEU A 259 6.37 19.54 -4.29
CA LEU A 259 7.36 19.85 -3.26
C LEU A 259 8.29 20.99 -3.70
N GLY A 260 8.95 21.62 -2.73
CA GLY A 260 9.90 22.70 -2.98
C GLY A 260 9.33 24.09 -2.73
N ARG A 261 8.95 24.35 -1.47
CA ARG A 261 8.33 25.61 -1.05
C ARG A 261 9.29 26.82 -1.00
N ARG A 262 10.60 26.60 -1.04
CA ARG A 262 11.60 27.68 -0.99
C ARG A 262 11.40 28.67 -2.16
N SER A 263 11.74 29.93 -1.91
CA SER A 263 11.70 31.02 -2.90
C SER A 263 10.32 31.20 -3.57
N GLY A 264 9.24 30.92 -2.84
CA GLY A 264 7.87 31.04 -3.37
C GLY A 264 7.43 29.85 -4.23
N GLY A 265 8.01 28.67 -4.01
CA GLY A 265 7.61 27.45 -4.73
C GLY A 265 8.39 27.18 -6.01
N THR A 266 9.55 27.83 -6.20
CA THR A 266 10.34 27.72 -7.44
C THR A 266 11.35 26.57 -7.42
N ASP A 267 11.66 26.03 -6.25
CA ASP A 267 12.68 24.99 -6.07
C ASP A 267 12.07 23.58 -6.19
N HIS A 268 11.21 23.38 -7.19
CA HIS A 268 10.57 22.09 -7.50
C HIS A 268 11.33 21.37 -8.62
N GLY A 269 11.40 20.03 -8.55
CA GLY A 269 12.08 19.19 -9.54
C GLY A 269 12.70 17.94 -8.92
N GLN A 270 13.54 17.24 -9.67
CA GLN A 270 14.14 15.95 -9.25
C GLN A 270 14.96 16.04 -7.94
N GLY A 271 15.51 17.21 -7.61
CA GLY A 271 16.25 17.42 -6.35
C GLY A 271 15.37 17.67 -5.12
N THR A 272 14.04 17.67 -5.28
CA THR A 272 13.09 18.00 -4.21
C THR A 272 11.96 16.97 -4.16
N ASN A 273 12.29 15.75 -3.76
CA ASN A 273 11.36 14.61 -3.63
C ASN A 273 10.85 14.39 -2.20
N THR A 274 11.40 15.09 -1.20
CA THR A 274 10.92 15.11 0.19
C THR A 274 10.83 16.56 0.74
N GLY A 275 10.27 16.71 1.93
CA GLY A 275 10.08 17.97 2.63
C GLY A 275 8.75 18.67 2.32
N LEU A 276 8.71 19.98 2.56
CA LEU A 276 7.48 20.77 2.47
C LEU A 276 7.07 21.09 1.03
N GLY A 277 5.76 21.02 0.78
CA GLY A 277 5.16 21.25 -0.53
C GLY A 277 3.90 22.11 -0.52
N SER A 278 3.11 21.93 -1.57
CA SER A 278 1.81 22.56 -1.79
C SER A 278 0.91 21.66 -2.64
N TRP A 279 -0.38 21.72 -2.37
CA TRP A 279 -1.41 21.12 -3.22
C TRP A 279 -1.77 22.08 -4.36
N ILE A 280 -1.35 21.75 -5.58
CA ILE A 280 -1.55 22.58 -6.78
C ILE A 280 -2.90 22.22 -7.39
N PRO A 281 -3.84 23.17 -7.56
CA PRO A 281 -5.14 22.86 -8.14
C PRO A 281 -5.02 22.36 -9.58
N VAL A 282 -5.70 21.26 -9.88
CA VAL A 282 -5.88 20.75 -11.24
C VAL A 282 -7.13 21.39 -11.83
N ALA A 283 -7.03 21.97 -13.02
CA ALA A 283 -8.18 22.59 -13.66
C ALA A 283 -9.21 21.52 -14.02
N ALA A 284 -10.51 21.84 -13.90
CA ALA A 284 -11.59 20.89 -14.18
C ALA A 284 -11.53 20.26 -15.59
N ALA A 285 -10.98 20.98 -16.56
CA ALA A 285 -10.79 20.49 -17.93
C ALA A 285 -9.70 19.39 -18.04
N ASP A 286 -8.78 19.34 -17.07
CA ASP A 286 -7.63 18.43 -17.07
C ASP A 286 -7.84 17.20 -16.15
N VAL A 287 -8.90 17.20 -15.34
CA VAL A 287 -9.23 16.10 -14.40
C VAL A 287 -9.41 14.75 -15.11
N GLY A 288 -9.84 14.77 -16.37
CA GLY A 288 -9.98 13.55 -17.18
C GLY A 288 -8.66 12.88 -17.59
N ASN A 289 -7.50 13.49 -17.31
CA ASN A 289 -6.18 12.90 -17.54
C ASN A 289 -5.16 13.52 -16.55
N LEU A 290 -5.09 12.95 -15.34
CA LEU A 290 -4.24 13.47 -14.28
C LEU A 290 -2.74 13.30 -14.56
N ARG A 291 -2.35 12.28 -15.33
CA ARG A 291 -0.96 12.08 -15.79
C ARG A 291 -0.46 13.26 -16.64
N ALA A 292 -1.27 13.72 -17.59
CA ALA A 292 -0.96 14.90 -18.39
C ALA A 292 -0.95 16.18 -17.54
N ALA A 293 -1.91 16.32 -16.61
CA ALA A 293 -1.95 17.43 -15.68
C ALA A 293 -0.67 17.50 -14.81
N ALA A 294 -0.17 16.35 -14.35
CA ALA A 294 1.05 16.26 -13.55
C ALA A 294 2.26 16.85 -14.27
N ALA A 295 2.46 16.43 -15.53
CA ALA A 295 3.55 16.92 -16.36
C ALA A 295 3.43 18.43 -16.67
N ALA A 296 2.21 18.93 -16.88
CA ALA A 296 1.95 20.35 -17.14
C ALA A 296 2.20 21.22 -15.89
N LEU A 297 1.75 20.76 -14.72
CA LEU A 297 1.85 21.47 -13.44
C LEU A 297 3.21 21.32 -12.73
N LYS A 298 4.09 20.47 -13.28
CA LYS A 298 5.40 20.14 -12.68
C LYS A 298 5.24 19.58 -11.27
N LEU A 299 4.27 18.68 -11.10
CA LEU A 299 4.09 17.97 -9.84
C LEU A 299 5.33 17.14 -9.50
N THR A 300 5.51 16.84 -8.22
CA THR A 300 6.58 15.95 -7.77
C THR A 300 6.21 14.53 -8.21
N GLY A 301 7.02 13.96 -9.11
CA GLY A 301 6.87 12.59 -9.54
C GLY A 301 7.83 11.67 -8.80
N TYR A 302 7.37 10.46 -8.49
CA TYR A 302 8.09 9.38 -7.86
C TYR A 302 8.35 8.26 -8.89
N TYR A 303 9.03 7.18 -8.49
CA TYR A 303 9.33 6.11 -9.45
C TYR A 303 8.05 5.44 -9.94
N ARG A 304 7.25 4.87 -9.04
CA ARG A 304 5.97 4.26 -9.39
C ARG A 304 5.11 4.22 -8.12
N PRO A 305 4.29 5.25 -7.86
CA PRO A 305 3.40 5.26 -6.71
C PRO A 305 2.44 4.08 -6.75
N GLU A 306 2.40 3.33 -5.65
CA GLU A 306 1.55 2.16 -5.47
C GLU A 306 0.51 2.49 -4.40
N ASP A 307 0.40 1.59 -3.43
CA ASP A 307 -0.63 1.55 -2.45
C ASP A 307 -0.49 2.63 -1.36
N ILE A 308 -1.60 2.95 -0.70
CA ILE A 308 -1.70 4.01 0.32
C ILE A 308 -2.57 3.53 1.46
N ASP A 309 -2.08 3.69 2.70
CA ASP A 309 -2.90 3.53 3.89
C ASP A 309 -2.74 4.69 4.89
N LEU A 310 -3.78 4.92 5.67
CA LEU A 310 -3.83 6.01 6.63
C LEU A 310 -3.11 5.61 7.93
N ASP A 311 -2.33 6.54 8.47
CA ASP A 311 -1.83 6.42 9.84
C ASP A 311 -3.01 6.57 10.82
N GLY A 312 -3.42 5.44 11.39
CA GLY A 312 -4.54 5.39 12.32
C GLY A 312 -4.30 6.17 13.62
N ALA A 313 -3.04 6.30 14.06
CA ALA A 313 -2.71 7.08 15.26
C ALA A 313 -2.81 8.59 14.99
N ALA A 314 -2.29 9.06 13.85
CA ALA A 314 -2.46 10.45 13.42
C ALA A 314 -3.94 10.80 13.23
N LEU A 315 -4.70 9.92 12.58
CA LEU A 315 -6.13 10.10 12.36
C LEU A 315 -6.91 10.19 13.67
N ALA A 316 -6.62 9.30 14.63
CA ALA A 316 -7.22 9.34 15.97
C ALA A 316 -6.88 10.63 16.74
N ALA A 317 -5.73 11.23 16.46
CA ALA A 317 -5.33 12.54 16.98
C ALA A 317 -5.91 13.74 16.19
N GLY A 318 -6.79 13.51 15.22
CA GLY A 318 -7.41 14.55 14.39
C GLY A 318 -6.48 15.16 13.34
N ARG A 319 -5.35 14.50 13.06
CA ARG A 319 -4.35 14.89 12.06
C ARG A 319 -4.49 14.03 10.82
N VAL A 320 -3.92 14.50 9.72
CA VAL A 320 -3.80 13.74 8.49
C VAL A 320 -2.35 13.33 8.33
N ARG A 321 -2.13 12.03 8.35
CA ARG A 321 -0.91 11.39 7.86
C ARG A 321 -1.30 10.11 7.15
N PHE A 322 -0.68 9.85 6.01
CA PHE A 322 -0.78 8.60 5.28
C PHE A 322 0.61 8.19 4.84
N CYS A 323 0.83 6.90 4.68
CA CYS A 323 2.04 6.40 4.06
C CYS A 323 1.69 5.73 2.74
N ALA A 324 2.65 5.77 1.83
CA ALA A 324 2.48 5.32 0.46
C ALA A 324 3.78 4.68 -0.01
N ASN A 325 3.66 3.60 -0.76
CA ASN A 325 4.80 2.96 -1.37
C ASN A 325 5.08 3.54 -2.76
N ASN A 326 6.35 3.45 -3.15
CA ASN A 326 6.79 3.62 -4.52
C ASN A 326 7.65 2.44 -4.90
N THR A 327 7.17 1.61 -5.82
CA THR A 327 7.93 0.47 -6.32
C THR A 327 9.22 0.92 -6.99
N GLY A 328 10.24 0.07 -6.92
CA GLY A 328 11.54 0.28 -7.53
C GLY A 328 11.68 -0.33 -8.93
N ASN A 329 12.95 -0.54 -9.29
CA ASN A 329 13.41 -1.37 -10.40
C ASN A 329 14.75 -2.01 -9.99
N GLU A 330 14.65 -3.18 -9.38
CA GLU A 330 15.75 -3.85 -8.69
C GLU A 330 16.90 -4.22 -9.64
N ALA A 331 16.61 -5.05 -10.64
CA ALA A 331 17.63 -5.77 -11.40
C ALA A 331 18.39 -4.88 -12.37
N ASP A 332 17.71 -3.91 -12.98
CA ASP A 332 18.27 -3.03 -14.00
C ASP A 332 18.91 -1.76 -13.40
N ASP A 333 18.25 -1.15 -12.40
CA ASP A 333 18.59 0.21 -11.95
C ASP A 333 19.10 0.27 -10.50
N TRP A 334 19.08 -0.84 -9.75
CA TRP A 334 19.40 -0.87 -8.31
C TRP A 334 18.55 0.13 -7.51
N SER A 335 17.33 0.38 -7.98
CA SER A 335 16.31 1.16 -7.30
C SER A 335 15.42 0.19 -6.57
N TRP A 336 15.51 0.12 -5.25
CA TRP A 336 14.78 -0.89 -4.47
C TRP A 336 13.35 -0.46 -4.11
N GLY A 337 12.97 0.80 -4.37
CA GLY A 337 11.70 1.38 -3.94
C GLY A 337 11.80 2.08 -2.59
N GLU A 338 10.69 2.64 -2.13
CA GLU A 338 10.61 3.41 -0.89
C GLU A 338 9.18 3.48 -0.33
N THR A 339 9.06 3.54 0.99
CA THR A 339 7.82 3.96 1.67
C THR A 339 8.00 5.38 2.15
N LEU A 340 7.12 6.27 1.69
CA LEU A 340 7.07 7.67 2.11
C LEU A 340 5.83 7.90 2.98
N CYS A 341 5.90 8.86 3.89
CA CYS A 341 4.74 9.33 4.63
C CYS A 341 4.49 10.80 4.38
N VAL A 342 3.22 11.15 4.21
CA VAL A 342 2.77 12.51 3.92
C VAL A 342 1.88 13.01 5.06
N SER A 343 2.31 14.08 5.72
CA SER A 343 1.49 14.81 6.69
C SER A 343 0.76 15.96 5.99
N ASP A 344 -0.52 16.19 6.33
CA ASP A 344 -1.35 17.23 5.70
C ASP A 344 -2.20 18.00 6.73
N GLY A 345 -1.58 18.36 7.85
CA GLY A 345 -2.20 19.16 8.92
C GLY A 345 -3.33 18.43 9.65
N THR A 346 -4.35 19.17 10.06
CA THR A 346 -5.57 18.63 10.65
C THR A 346 -6.60 18.22 9.59
N LEU A 347 -7.59 17.40 9.96
CA LEU A 347 -8.70 17.05 9.08
C LEU A 347 -9.43 18.28 8.49
N GLY A 348 -9.55 19.35 9.29
CA GLY A 348 -10.17 20.60 8.86
C GLY A 348 -9.32 21.38 7.86
N GLU A 349 -8.01 21.48 8.10
CA GLU A 349 -7.08 22.16 7.19
C GLU A 349 -6.93 21.40 5.87
N ALA A 350 -6.90 20.08 5.92
CA ALA A 350 -6.90 19.23 4.74
C ALA A 350 -8.14 19.48 3.88
N ALA A 351 -9.34 19.48 4.47
CA ALA A 351 -10.59 19.75 3.77
C ALA A 351 -10.72 21.20 3.27
N ALA A 352 -10.15 22.17 4.00
CA ALA A 352 -10.15 23.57 3.59
C ALA A 352 -9.10 23.91 2.52
N GLY A 353 -8.18 22.99 2.23
CA GLY A 353 -7.05 23.23 1.33
C GLY A 353 -6.03 24.23 1.89
N THR A 354 -5.94 24.35 3.22
CA THR A 354 -5.04 25.30 3.90
C THR A 354 -3.84 24.62 4.55
N ALA A 355 -3.82 23.29 4.58
CA ALA A 355 -2.68 22.52 5.08
C ALA A 355 -1.43 22.72 4.20
N VAL A 356 -0.26 22.59 4.83
CA VAL A 356 1.02 22.53 4.15
C VAL A 356 1.46 21.07 4.18
N PRO A 357 1.48 20.37 3.03
CA PRO A 357 1.91 18.98 3.02
C PRO A 357 3.42 18.88 3.26
N GLU A 358 3.82 17.83 3.96
CA GLU A 358 5.20 17.43 4.18
C GLU A 358 5.39 15.97 3.82
N VAL A 359 6.42 15.66 3.05
CA VAL A 359 6.77 14.28 2.67
C VAL A 359 8.07 13.89 3.38
N GLN A 360 8.05 12.76 4.09
CA GLN A 360 9.22 12.17 4.73
C GLN A 360 9.42 10.75 4.22
N LEU A 361 10.68 10.34 4.09
CA LEU A 361 11.03 8.96 3.81
C LEU A 361 10.92 8.16 5.11
N LEU A 362 10.04 7.16 5.14
CA LEU A 362 9.91 6.27 6.31
C LEU A 362 10.83 5.05 6.16
N VAL A 363 10.76 4.36 5.01
CA VAL A 363 11.53 3.14 4.77
C VAL A 363 12.23 3.24 3.41
N PRO A 364 13.56 3.38 3.36
CA PRO A 364 14.31 3.17 2.13
C PRO A 364 14.37 1.68 1.77
N GLY A 365 14.16 1.37 0.49
CA GLY A 365 14.41 0.02 -0.01
C GLY A 365 15.88 -0.36 -0.01
N ASN A 366 16.12 -1.67 0.01
CA ASN A 366 17.42 -2.29 -0.03
C ASN A 366 17.31 -3.70 -0.67
N PRO A 367 18.41 -4.39 -0.98
CA PRO A 367 18.35 -5.69 -1.67
C PRO A 367 17.52 -6.80 -1.00
N GLU A 368 17.19 -6.68 0.30
CA GLU A 368 16.32 -7.64 1.01
C GLU A 368 14.87 -7.19 1.13
N LEU A 369 14.62 -5.87 1.15
CA LEU A 369 13.29 -5.26 1.22
C LEU A 369 13.17 -4.30 0.05
N ALA A 370 12.48 -4.74 -1.00
CA ALA A 370 12.42 -4.04 -2.26
C ALA A 370 11.13 -4.32 -3.02
N MET A 371 10.87 -3.51 -4.05
CA MET A 371 9.63 -3.51 -4.81
C MET A 371 8.41 -3.42 -3.90
N MET A 372 8.46 -2.49 -2.95
CA MET A 372 7.34 -2.25 -2.05
C MET A 372 6.12 -1.83 -2.84
N ASP A 373 5.06 -2.61 -2.69
CA ASP A 373 3.82 -2.42 -3.42
C ASP A 373 2.70 -1.99 -2.47
N ASN A 374 2.09 -2.94 -1.77
CA ASN A 374 1.07 -2.64 -0.79
C ASN A 374 1.61 -2.31 0.61
N LEU A 375 0.79 -1.64 1.41
CA LEU A 375 1.05 -1.43 2.83
C LEU A 375 -0.22 -1.36 3.69
N ALA A 376 -0.08 -1.77 4.94
CA ALA A 376 -1.16 -1.74 5.93
C ALA A 376 -0.70 -1.21 7.27
N TRP A 377 -1.46 -0.27 7.85
CA TRP A 377 -1.31 0.13 9.24
C TRP A 377 -1.93 -0.92 10.17
N GLN A 378 -1.21 -1.30 11.24
CA GLN A 378 -1.74 -2.19 12.28
C GLN A 378 -2.40 -1.41 13.43
N PRO A 379 -3.73 -1.47 13.61
CA PRO A 379 -4.41 -0.88 14.77
C PRO A 379 -3.87 -1.38 16.11
N GLY A 380 -3.80 -0.48 17.09
CA GLY A 380 -3.36 -0.80 18.46
C GLY A 380 -1.85 -0.93 18.65
N ARG A 381 -1.09 -1.29 17.60
CA ARG A 381 0.38 -1.37 17.64
C ARG A 381 1.07 -0.21 16.95
N GLY A 382 0.56 0.17 15.78
CA GLY A 382 1.18 1.19 14.93
C GLY A 382 2.43 0.75 14.19
N SER A 383 2.50 -0.53 13.83
CA SER A 383 3.47 -1.00 12.84
C SER A 383 2.88 -0.91 11.43
N TRP A 384 3.74 -0.69 10.44
CA TRP A 384 3.41 -0.81 9.02
C TRP A 384 3.77 -2.20 8.53
N ILE A 385 2.83 -2.88 7.89
CA ILE A 385 3.12 -4.11 7.15
C ILE A 385 3.31 -3.72 5.69
N ILE A 386 4.51 -3.93 5.15
CA ILE A 386 4.88 -3.63 3.76
C ILE A 386 4.94 -4.94 2.99
N HIS A 387 4.36 -4.94 1.80
CA HIS A 387 4.29 -6.11 0.92
C HIS A 387 5.23 -5.87 -0.26
N GLU A 388 5.96 -6.90 -0.67
CA GLU A 388 6.76 -6.85 -1.87
C GLU A 388 6.00 -7.43 -3.07
N ASP A 389 6.16 -6.78 -4.22
CA ASP A 389 5.83 -7.26 -5.56
C ASP A 389 7.05 -7.19 -6.49
N GLY A 390 8.06 -8.01 -6.18
CA GLY A 390 9.24 -8.19 -7.00
C GLY A 390 9.15 -9.43 -7.91
N ASP A 391 9.95 -9.46 -8.97
CA ASP A 391 10.14 -10.65 -9.80
C ASP A 391 11.01 -11.67 -9.06
N GLY A 392 10.36 -12.63 -8.40
CA GLY A 392 11.04 -13.64 -7.60
C GLY A 392 12.04 -14.50 -8.38
N PRO A 393 11.75 -14.97 -9.62
CA PRO A 393 12.72 -15.65 -10.47
C PRO A 393 13.97 -14.81 -10.76
N GLU A 394 13.82 -13.52 -11.01
CA GLU A 394 14.92 -12.60 -11.29
C GLU A 394 15.78 -12.35 -10.04
N ALA A 395 15.14 -12.06 -8.91
CA ALA A 395 15.82 -11.85 -7.63
C ALA A 395 16.40 -13.15 -7.03
N GLY A 396 15.87 -14.31 -7.42
CA GLY A 396 16.23 -15.61 -6.87
C GLY A 396 15.66 -15.87 -5.47
N ARG A 397 14.60 -15.14 -5.08
CA ARG A 397 13.91 -15.22 -3.78
C ARG A 397 12.41 -14.95 -3.94
N ASN A 398 11.62 -15.29 -2.95
CA ASN A 398 10.19 -14.96 -2.92
C ASN A 398 9.95 -13.55 -2.36
N ASN A 399 8.77 -13.02 -2.67
CA ASN A 399 8.21 -11.81 -2.07
C ASN A 399 7.89 -12.02 -0.58
N ASP A 400 8.21 -11.01 0.21
CA ASP A 400 8.09 -11.04 1.67
C ASP A 400 7.04 -10.06 2.20
N LEU A 401 6.60 -10.31 3.44
CA LEU A 401 5.94 -9.30 4.26
C LEU A 401 6.91 -8.80 5.32
N TRP A 402 6.99 -7.48 5.45
CA TRP A 402 7.86 -6.79 6.41
C TRP A 402 7.03 -6.01 7.40
N ALA A 403 7.29 -6.18 8.70
CA ALA A 403 6.76 -5.32 9.74
C ALA A 403 7.79 -4.23 10.06
N CYS A 404 7.42 -2.97 9.86
CA CYS A 404 8.25 -1.80 10.11
C CYS A 404 7.67 -0.94 11.23
N LEU A 405 8.55 -0.38 12.04
CA LEU A 405 8.16 0.57 13.08
C LEU A 405 7.94 1.95 12.50
N GLU A 406 7.22 2.79 13.23
CA GLU A 406 7.26 4.22 13.02
C GLU A 406 8.65 4.81 13.31
N ASP A 407 8.83 6.06 12.88
CA ASP A 407 9.93 6.89 13.34
C ASP A 407 9.83 7.16 14.86
N GLY A 408 10.97 7.04 15.51
CA GLY A 408 11.14 7.15 16.94
C GLY A 408 11.40 8.59 17.40
N THR A 409 12.54 8.80 18.03
CA THR A 409 12.95 10.13 18.57
C THR A 409 14.38 10.48 18.21
N ASP A 410 15.03 9.65 17.42
CA ASP A 410 16.35 9.92 16.90
C ASP A 410 16.25 10.86 15.68
N PRO A 411 17.37 11.34 15.13
CA PRO A 411 17.36 12.54 14.30
C PRO A 411 17.20 12.27 12.79
N ASP A 412 16.92 11.04 12.35
CA ASP A 412 16.93 10.67 10.94
C ASP A 412 15.55 10.68 10.25
N ASP A 413 14.49 10.90 11.03
CA ASP A 413 13.07 10.98 10.61
C ASP A 413 12.59 9.71 9.86
N GLN A 414 13.22 8.55 10.11
CA GLN A 414 12.96 7.27 9.43
C GLN A 414 12.48 6.20 10.40
N SER A 415 11.97 5.08 9.88
CA SER A 415 11.58 3.94 10.68
C SER A 415 12.70 3.47 11.63
N ASP A 416 12.34 3.21 12.89
CA ASP A 416 13.23 2.57 13.88
C ASP A 416 13.68 1.15 13.47
N GLY A 417 13.06 0.61 12.41
CA GLY A 417 13.54 -0.57 11.70
C GLY A 417 12.42 -1.54 11.32
N CYS A 418 12.80 -2.50 10.47
CA CYS A 418 11.90 -3.49 9.92
C CYS A 418 12.36 -4.91 10.22
N ILE A 419 11.40 -5.84 10.31
CA ILE A 419 11.67 -7.27 10.35
C ILE A 419 10.78 -8.04 9.37
N ARG A 420 11.34 -9.07 8.73
CA ARG A 420 10.58 -10.01 7.89
C ARG A 420 9.66 -10.87 8.75
N ILE A 421 8.37 -10.88 8.44
CA ILE A 421 7.35 -11.64 9.18
C ILE A 421 6.67 -12.74 8.35
N ALA A 422 6.73 -12.66 7.03
CA ALA A 422 6.27 -13.71 6.13
C ALA A 422 7.11 -13.74 4.85
N THR A 423 7.06 -14.87 4.14
CA THR A 423 7.63 -15.05 2.80
C THR A 423 6.77 -16.03 2.02
N LEU A 424 6.58 -15.80 0.72
CA LEU A 424 5.87 -16.75 -0.14
C LEU A 424 6.72 -18.00 -0.38
N ASN A 425 6.09 -19.07 -0.84
CA ASN A 425 6.74 -20.29 -1.31
C ASN A 425 6.41 -20.55 -2.79
N ASP A 426 6.23 -19.48 -3.55
CA ASP A 426 5.97 -19.49 -4.97
C ASP A 426 6.61 -18.27 -5.64
N LEU A 427 7.69 -18.50 -6.38
CA LEU A 427 8.50 -17.44 -6.97
C LEU A 427 7.69 -16.52 -7.89
N ASN A 428 6.63 -17.00 -8.53
CA ASN A 428 5.83 -16.17 -9.44
C ASN A 428 4.64 -15.49 -8.77
N ALA A 429 4.48 -15.66 -7.45
CA ALA A 429 3.40 -15.07 -6.70
C ALA A 429 3.85 -13.79 -5.99
N GLU A 430 2.88 -12.96 -5.67
CA GLU A 430 3.07 -11.74 -4.90
C GLU A 430 2.06 -11.66 -3.75
N TRP A 431 2.39 -10.83 -2.77
CA TRP A 431 1.47 -10.45 -1.72
C TRP A 431 0.72 -9.22 -2.18
N THR A 432 -0.59 -9.19 -1.97
CA THR A 432 -1.35 -7.97 -2.27
C THR A 432 -2.57 -7.79 -1.39
N GLY A 433 -3.14 -6.59 -1.39
CA GLY A 433 -4.44 -6.29 -0.81
C GLY A 433 -4.55 -6.54 0.69
N GLY A 434 -3.42 -6.50 1.40
CA GLY A 434 -3.37 -6.81 2.81
C GLY A 434 -3.85 -5.65 3.69
N PHE A 435 -4.63 -5.96 4.73
CA PHE A 435 -5.11 -4.97 5.70
C PHE A 435 -5.56 -5.64 7.01
N PHE A 436 -5.68 -4.85 8.07
CA PHE A 436 -6.17 -5.34 9.37
C PHE A 436 -7.65 -5.08 9.59
N ASP A 437 -8.29 -5.96 10.35
CA ASP A 437 -9.57 -5.66 10.97
C ASP A 437 -9.44 -4.58 12.07
N ALA A 438 -10.56 -4.12 12.62
CA ALA A 438 -10.56 -3.06 13.64
C ALA A 438 -9.78 -3.42 14.92
N SER A 439 -9.57 -4.72 15.18
CA SER A 439 -8.85 -5.18 16.36
C SER A 439 -7.33 -5.14 16.20
N GLY A 440 -6.84 -5.10 14.95
CA GLY A 440 -5.41 -5.24 14.64
C GLY A 440 -4.85 -6.64 14.87
N THR A 441 -5.73 -7.65 15.04
CA THR A 441 -5.33 -9.04 15.33
C THR A 441 -5.66 -10.03 14.21
N HIS A 442 -6.43 -9.59 13.22
CA HIS A 442 -6.66 -10.32 11.97
C HIS A 442 -6.08 -9.50 10.82
N PHE A 443 -5.10 -10.06 10.12
CA PHE A 443 -4.53 -9.49 8.90
C PHE A 443 -5.01 -10.32 7.71
N TYR A 444 -5.91 -9.75 6.91
CA TYR A 444 -6.36 -10.36 5.67
C TYR A 444 -5.40 -9.98 4.56
N VAL A 445 -5.05 -10.90 3.67
CA VAL A 445 -4.12 -10.66 2.55
C VAL A 445 -4.36 -11.68 1.44
N SER A 446 -4.18 -11.28 0.18
CA SER A 446 -4.19 -12.20 -0.96
C SER A 446 -2.79 -12.63 -1.36
N VAL A 447 -2.73 -13.82 -1.96
CA VAL A 447 -1.58 -14.30 -2.72
C VAL A 447 -1.99 -14.33 -4.19
N GLN A 448 -1.52 -13.33 -4.95
CA GLN A 448 -1.77 -13.16 -6.37
C GLN A 448 -0.85 -14.04 -7.20
N HIS A 449 -1.21 -14.23 -8.49
CA HIS A 449 -0.39 -14.93 -9.51
C HIS A 449 0.13 -16.34 -9.16
N ASN A 450 -0.39 -16.94 -8.09
CA ASN A 450 0.14 -18.19 -7.57
C ASN A 450 -0.13 -19.39 -8.50
N VAL A 451 0.66 -20.44 -8.32
CA VAL A 451 0.71 -21.67 -9.13
C VAL A 451 -0.62 -22.43 -9.25
N THR A 452 -1.64 -22.16 -8.44
CA THR A 452 -2.96 -22.80 -8.57
C THR A 452 -3.74 -22.27 -9.78
N GLY A 453 -3.44 -21.06 -10.25
CA GLY A 453 -4.18 -20.41 -11.34
C GLY A 453 -5.50 -19.77 -10.90
N HIS A 454 -5.74 -19.67 -9.59
CA HIS A 454 -6.79 -18.85 -8.99
C HIS A 454 -6.25 -18.16 -7.73
N GLY A 455 -6.92 -17.10 -7.27
CA GLY A 455 -6.51 -16.37 -6.08
C GLY A 455 -6.56 -17.22 -4.81
N VAL A 456 -5.82 -16.79 -3.79
CA VAL A 456 -5.92 -17.31 -2.42
C VAL A 456 -5.99 -16.13 -1.46
N ILE A 457 -6.96 -16.12 -0.56
CA ILE A 457 -7.09 -15.13 0.51
C ILE A 457 -6.84 -15.80 1.85
N LEU A 458 -5.94 -15.23 2.64
CA LEU A 458 -5.56 -15.69 3.96
C LEU A 458 -6.03 -14.71 5.04
N ASP A 459 -6.33 -15.24 6.22
CA ASP A 459 -6.53 -14.53 7.48
C ASP A 459 -5.40 -14.93 8.42
N VAL A 460 -4.44 -14.02 8.60
CA VAL A 460 -3.24 -14.21 9.41
C VAL A 460 -3.49 -13.67 10.81
N THR A 461 -3.40 -14.56 11.79
CA THR A 461 -3.63 -14.30 13.21
C THR A 461 -2.42 -14.68 14.05
N GLY A 462 -2.47 -14.46 15.37
CA GLY A 462 -1.40 -14.86 16.30
C GLY A 462 -0.42 -13.74 16.67
N TRP A 463 -0.77 -12.50 16.31
CA TRP A 463 -0.16 -11.27 16.81
C TRP A 463 -0.28 -11.19 18.35
N ARG A 464 0.78 -10.75 19.04
CA ARG A 464 0.93 -10.84 20.50
C ARG A 464 0.94 -9.51 21.23
#